data_AF-A0A016WCV1-F1
#
_entry.id   AF-A0A016WCV1-F1
#
_cell.length_a   1.000
_cell.length_b   1.000
_cell.length_c   1.000
_cell.angle_alpha   90.00
_cell.angle_beta   90.00
_cell.angle_gamma   90.00
#
_symmetry.space_group_name_H-M   'P 1'
#
loop_
_entity.id
_entity.type
_entity.pdbx_description
1 polymer ?
#
loop_
_entity_poly.entity_id
_entity_poly.type
_entity_poly.pdbx_seq_one_letter_code
_entity_poly.pdbx_strand_id
1 'polypeptide(L)'
;MIYISQQFCNSLDFYDQMTEQCASTCNRCPSSGNNGTTCTDFAHDCTARIGLCNNPNYDGLMHRACAKTCNKCGGCYDASSKCKSWAAHGFCTSPEYDRNMRLRHCAKTCRLC
;
A
#
# COMPACT_ATOMS: atom_id res chain seq x y z
N MET A 1 5.61 14.93 23.52
CA MET A 1 5.81 15.39 22.13
C MET A 1 6.52 14.28 21.39
N ILE A 2 5.80 13.39 20.72
CA ILE A 2 6.41 12.30 19.95
C ILE A 2 6.92 12.93 18.66
N TYR A 3 8.22 13.19 18.58
CA TYR A 3 8.89 13.58 17.34
C TYR A 3 8.87 12.34 16.42
N ILE A 4 7.82 12.16 15.63
CA ILE A 4 7.90 11.28 14.47
C ILE A 4 8.89 11.96 13.54
N SER A 5 10.11 11.44 13.50
CA SER A 5 11.08 11.92 12.53
C SER A 5 10.52 11.57 11.14
N GLN A 6 10.24 12.60 10.34
CA GLN A 6 9.69 12.46 8.97
C GLN A 6 10.50 11.49 8.11
N GLN A 7 11.76 11.22 8.47
CA GLN A 7 12.62 10.21 7.84
C GLN A 7 11.97 8.81 7.80
N PHE A 8 11.18 8.43 8.81
CA PHE A 8 10.56 7.11 8.87
C PHE A 8 9.33 6.99 7.98
N CYS A 9 8.70 8.10 7.58
CA CYS A 9 7.65 8.06 6.56
C CYS A 9 8.20 7.41 5.30
N ASN A 10 9.34 7.89 4.80
CA ASN A 10 9.86 7.55 3.48
C ASN A 10 10.82 6.36 3.47
N SER A 11 10.89 5.59 4.56
CA SER A 11 11.67 4.36 4.63
C SER A 11 10.81 3.15 4.29
N LEU A 12 11.31 2.26 3.42
CA LEU A 12 10.63 1.00 3.09
C LEU A 12 10.38 0.11 4.31
N ASP A 13 11.26 0.12 5.32
CA ASP A 13 11.15 -0.75 6.49
C ASP A 13 9.91 -0.41 7.34
N PHE A 14 9.57 0.87 7.43
CA PHE A 14 8.50 1.37 8.29
C PHE A 14 7.28 1.83 7.48
N TYR A 15 7.27 1.59 6.17
CA TYR A 15 6.29 2.14 5.25
C TYR A 15 4.85 1.80 5.64
N ASP A 16 4.56 0.52 5.88
CA ASP A 16 3.22 0.05 6.25
C ASP A 16 2.78 0.59 7.60
N GLN A 17 3.66 0.51 8.62
CA GLN A 17 3.35 0.97 9.98
C GLN A 17 3.04 2.46 10.00
N MET A 18 3.84 3.25 9.28
CA MET A 18 3.65 4.69 9.23
C MET A 18 2.42 5.08 8.40
N THR A 19 2.05 4.26 7.41
CA THR A 19 0.82 4.44 6.64
C THR A 19 -0.43 4.07 7.45
N GLU A 20 -0.33 3.12 8.38
CA GLU A 20 -1.45 2.73 9.26
C GLU A 20 -1.64 3.69 10.43
N GLN A 21 -0.56 4.03 11.14
CA GLN A 21 -0.64 4.75 12.41
C GLN A 21 -0.45 6.27 12.26
N CYS A 22 0.17 6.71 11.17
CA CYS A 22 0.59 8.10 10.99
C CYS A 22 0.30 8.62 9.58
N ALA A 23 -0.76 8.10 8.95
CA ALA A 23 -1.16 8.45 7.59
C ALA A 23 -1.25 9.96 7.38
N SER A 24 -1.89 10.68 8.31
CA SER A 24 -2.02 12.14 8.23
C SER A 24 -0.68 12.86 8.32
N THR A 25 0.19 12.43 9.24
CA THR A 25 1.52 13.03 9.42
C THR A 25 2.43 12.82 8.21
N CYS A 26 2.30 11.68 7.53
CA CYS A 26 3.05 11.40 6.31
C CYS A 26 2.32 11.85 5.02
N ASN A 27 1.21 12.58 5.13
CA ASN A 27 0.38 13.00 3.99
C ASN A 27 -0.07 11.83 3.09
N ARG A 28 -0.29 10.66 3.69
CA ARG A 28 -0.73 9.41 3.04
C ARG A 28 -2.20 9.10 3.24
N CYS A 29 -2.95 9.96 3.93
CA CYS A 29 -4.40 9.84 3.92
C CYS A 29 -4.89 9.89 2.46
N PRO A 30 -5.84 9.03 2.08
CA PRO A 30 -6.48 9.13 0.77
C PRO A 30 -7.31 10.41 0.74
N SER A 31 -6.67 11.55 0.43
CA SER A 31 -7.38 12.76 0.05
C SER A 31 -8.20 12.42 -1.19
N SER A 32 -9.51 12.68 -1.15
CA SER A 32 -10.51 12.44 -2.21
C SER A 32 -10.22 13.14 -3.57
N GLY A 33 -8.97 13.50 -3.87
CA GLY A 33 -8.57 14.28 -5.04
C GLY A 33 -7.53 13.63 -5.95
N ASN A 34 -7.00 12.45 -5.66
CA ASN A 34 -6.11 11.75 -6.60
C ASN A 34 -6.72 10.41 -7.01
N ASN A 35 -7.46 10.49 -8.11
CA ASN A 35 -7.64 9.38 -9.05
C ASN A 35 -6.30 8.63 -9.17
N GLY A 36 -6.31 7.30 -9.26
CA GLY A 36 -5.14 6.40 -9.23
C GLY A 36 -4.14 6.56 -10.39
N THR A 37 -3.90 7.78 -10.85
CA THR A 37 -3.05 8.18 -11.96
C THR A 37 -1.64 8.61 -11.55
N THR A 38 -1.39 8.99 -10.29
CA THR A 38 -0.04 9.40 -9.87
C THR A 38 0.74 8.20 -9.34
N CYS A 39 1.31 7.43 -10.26
CA CYS A 39 2.32 6.43 -9.88
C CYS A 39 3.63 7.13 -9.50
N THR A 40 3.96 7.11 -8.21
CA THR A 40 5.22 7.62 -7.71
C THR A 40 5.80 6.65 -6.69
N ASP A 41 7.11 6.75 -6.50
CA ASP A 41 7.76 6.15 -5.35
C ASP A 41 7.53 7.07 -4.15
N PHE A 42 7.06 6.48 -3.05
CA PHE A 42 6.87 7.16 -1.78
C PHE A 42 8.04 6.91 -0.82
N ALA A 43 8.74 5.79 -0.99
CA ALA A 43 9.97 5.52 -0.26
C ALA A 43 11.19 6.04 -1.02
N HIS A 44 12.20 6.54 -0.31
CA HIS A 44 13.41 7.10 -0.94
C HIS A 44 14.42 6.02 -1.33
N ASP A 45 14.32 4.83 -0.74
CA ASP A 45 15.28 3.73 -0.89
C ASP A 45 14.85 2.67 -1.91
N CYS A 46 13.87 2.98 -2.76
CA CYS A 46 13.38 2.07 -3.80
C CYS A 46 14.50 1.57 -4.74
N THR A 47 15.39 2.46 -5.20
CA THR A 47 16.51 2.10 -6.09
C THR A 47 17.49 1.15 -5.40
N ALA A 48 17.78 1.39 -4.11
CA ALA A 48 18.67 0.52 -3.32
C ALA A 48 18.05 -0.87 -3.09
N ARG A 49 16.72 -0.96 -3.12
CA ARG A 49 15.96 -2.19 -2.89
C ARG A 49 15.29 -2.75 -4.13
N ILE A 50 15.81 -2.44 -5.31
CA ILE A 50 15.24 -2.91 -6.60
C ILE A 50 15.17 -4.44 -6.70
N GLY A 51 16.05 -5.17 -5.99
CA GLY A 51 16.00 -6.62 -5.89
C GLY A 51 14.71 -7.16 -5.24
N LEU A 52 14.01 -6.35 -4.44
CA LEU A 52 12.74 -6.72 -3.83
C LEU A 52 11.56 -6.68 -4.80
N CYS A 53 11.67 -5.98 -5.94
CA CYS A 53 10.60 -5.89 -6.94
C CYS A 53 10.19 -7.27 -7.49
N ASN A 54 11.12 -8.22 -7.53
CA ASN A 54 10.90 -9.59 -8.01
C ASN A 54 10.55 -10.58 -6.88
N ASN A 55 10.55 -10.13 -5.62
CA ASN A 55 10.27 -11.01 -4.49
C ASN A 55 8.75 -11.02 -4.19
N PRO A 56 8.08 -12.19 -4.28
CA PRO A 56 6.63 -12.27 -4.09
C PRO A 56 6.17 -11.86 -2.69
N ASN A 57 7.05 -11.95 -1.67
CA ASN A 57 6.72 -11.52 -0.31
C ASN A 57 6.65 -10.00 -0.18
N TYR A 58 7.41 -9.27 -1.01
CA TYR A 58 7.47 -7.82 -1.01
C TYR A 58 6.67 -7.19 -2.16
N ASP A 59 6.11 -7.99 -3.06
CA ASP A 59 5.32 -7.56 -4.22
C ASP A 59 4.29 -6.47 -3.86
N GLY A 60 3.47 -6.73 -2.84
CA GLY A 60 2.48 -5.75 -2.36
C GLY A 60 3.11 -4.48 -1.77
N LEU A 61 4.20 -4.60 -1.00
CA LEU A 61 4.91 -3.43 -0.47
C LEU A 61 5.50 -2.58 -1.60
N MET A 62 6.09 -3.23 -2.60
CA MET A 62 6.67 -2.55 -3.76
C MET A 62 5.60 -1.85 -4.62
N HIS A 63 4.42 -2.43 -4.76
CA HIS A 63 3.27 -1.75 -5.39
C HIS A 63 2.85 -0.48 -4.63
N ARG A 64 2.96 -0.45 -3.29
CA ARG A 64 2.52 0.70 -2.49
C ARG A 64 3.59 1.77 -2.31
N ALA A 65 4.85 1.37 -2.16
CA ALA A 65 5.94 2.25 -1.77
C ALA A 65 6.88 2.61 -2.94
N CYS A 66 7.01 1.71 -3.92
CA CYS A 66 8.02 1.79 -4.99
C CYS A 66 7.43 1.47 -6.37
N ALA A 67 6.18 1.89 -6.61
CA ALA A 67 5.44 1.53 -7.81
C ALA A 67 6.16 1.96 -9.10
N LYS A 68 6.84 3.11 -9.09
CA LYS A 68 7.51 3.64 -10.26
C LYS A 68 8.83 2.92 -10.49
N THR A 69 9.67 2.77 -9.46
CA THR A 69 10.95 2.05 -9.56
C THR A 69 10.76 0.59 -9.98
N CYS A 70 9.74 -0.09 -9.45
CA CYS A 70 9.45 -1.48 -9.79
C CYS A 70 8.59 -1.66 -11.05
N ASN A 71 8.24 -0.59 -11.77
CA ASN A 71 7.32 -0.61 -12.91
C ASN A 71 5.97 -1.31 -12.60
N LYS A 72 5.45 -1.04 -11.41
CA LYS A 72 4.24 -1.60 -10.78
C LYS A 72 3.09 -0.58 -10.70
N CYS A 73 3.21 0.50 -11.46
CA CYS A 73 2.21 1.58 -11.58
C CYS A 73 0.83 1.10 -12.04
N GLY A 74 0.82 0.11 -12.93
CA GLY A 74 -0.39 -0.56 -13.39
C GLY A 74 -0.47 -1.95 -12.79
N GLY A 75 -1.69 -2.38 -12.48
CA GLY A 75 -1.96 -3.77 -12.08
C GLY A 75 -2.79 -3.89 -10.82
N CYS A 76 -3.20 -5.13 -10.58
CA CYS A 76 -3.95 -5.50 -9.40
C CYS A 76 -3.02 -5.79 -8.22
N TYR A 77 -3.19 -5.07 -7.13
CA TYR A 77 -2.43 -5.31 -5.91
C TYR A 77 -3.28 -5.07 -4.67
N ASP A 78 -2.78 -5.55 -3.53
CA ASP A 78 -3.36 -5.26 -2.23
C ASP A 78 -2.74 -3.98 -1.67
N ALA A 79 -3.58 -2.97 -1.41
CA ALA A 79 -3.19 -1.69 -0.82
C ALA A 79 -2.98 -1.79 0.70
N SER A 80 -3.23 -2.94 1.33
CA SER A 80 -2.88 -3.22 2.72
C SER A 80 -2.16 -4.56 2.87
N SER A 81 -1.19 -4.62 3.77
CA SER A 81 -0.58 -5.90 4.18
C SER A 81 -1.51 -6.76 5.04
N LYS A 82 -2.63 -6.20 5.54
CA LYS A 82 -3.63 -6.91 6.37
C LYS A 82 -4.65 -7.70 5.56
N CYS A 83 -4.63 -7.62 4.24
CA CYS A 83 -5.63 -8.23 3.38
C CYS A 83 -5.84 -9.72 3.62
N LYS A 84 -4.78 -10.49 3.91
CA LYS A 84 -4.89 -11.92 4.27
C LYS A 84 -5.73 -12.13 5.53
N SER A 85 -5.51 -11.32 6.57
CA SER A 85 -6.27 -11.39 7.82
C SER A 85 -7.70 -10.90 7.62
N TRP A 86 -7.89 -9.75 6.97
CA TRP A 86 -9.22 -9.21 6.68
C TRP A 86 -10.06 -10.19 5.86
N ALA A 87 -9.49 -10.82 4.83
CA ALA A 87 -10.17 -11.85 4.06
C ALA A 87 -10.58 -13.05 4.91
N ALA A 88 -9.71 -13.51 5.82
CA ALA A 88 -10.05 -14.58 6.76
C ALA A 88 -11.19 -14.19 7.74
N HIS A 89 -11.34 -12.90 8.04
CA HIS A 89 -12.44 -12.34 8.83
C HIS A 89 -13.65 -11.90 7.99
N GLY A 90 -13.73 -12.33 6.72
CA GLY A 90 -14.91 -12.10 5.87
C GLY A 90 -14.89 -10.81 5.06
N PHE A 91 -13.81 -10.01 5.05
CA PHE A 91 -13.76 -8.75 4.29
C PHE A 91 -14.14 -8.89 2.80
N CYS A 92 -13.74 -9.99 2.18
CA CYS A 92 -14.04 -10.23 0.76
C CYS A 92 -15.45 -10.78 0.50
N THR A 93 -16.16 -11.26 1.52
CA THR A 93 -17.44 -11.97 1.39
C THR A 93 -18.60 -11.26 2.07
N SER A 94 -18.34 -10.51 3.14
CA SER A 94 -19.35 -9.88 3.99
C SER A 94 -20.05 -8.72 3.28
N PRO A 95 -21.40 -8.69 3.22
CA PRO A 95 -22.15 -7.65 2.49
C PRO A 95 -21.96 -6.23 3.03
N GLU A 96 -21.48 -6.07 4.26
CA GLU A 96 -21.18 -4.80 4.92
C GLU A 96 -20.06 -4.03 4.23
N TYR A 97 -19.14 -4.75 3.58
CA TYR A 97 -18.04 -4.14 2.83
C TYR A 97 -18.44 -4.01 1.37
N ASP A 98 -18.58 -2.78 0.86
CA ASP A 98 -18.93 -2.55 -0.53
C ASP A 98 -17.81 -2.99 -1.49
N ARG A 99 -18.16 -3.25 -2.75
CA ARG A 99 -17.21 -3.70 -3.78
C ARG A 99 -16.05 -2.72 -4.00
N ASN A 100 -16.29 -1.41 -3.91
CA ASN A 100 -15.25 -0.39 -4.08
C ASN A 100 -14.30 -0.33 -2.89
N MET A 101 -14.78 -0.57 -1.67
CA MET A 101 -13.91 -0.73 -0.49
C MET A 101 -13.02 -1.96 -0.65
N ARG A 102 -13.58 -3.11 -1.03
CA ARG A 102 -12.81 -4.33 -1.29
C ARG A 102 -11.76 -4.13 -2.39
N LEU A 103 -12.14 -3.47 -3.48
CA LEU A 103 -11.24 -3.16 -4.60
C LEU A 103 -10.13 -2.17 -4.20
N ARG A 104 -10.44 -1.14 -3.41
CA ARG A 104 -9.42 -0.15 -3.00
C ARG A 104 -8.41 -0.70 -2.00
N HIS A 105 -8.80 -1.67 -1.18
CA HIS A 105 -7.93 -2.20 -0.12
C HIS A 105 -7.26 -3.52 -0.49
N CYS A 106 -8.01 -4.48 -1.02
CA CYS A 106 -7.57 -5.87 -1.17
C CYS A 106 -7.97 -6.46 -2.51
N ALA A 107 -7.77 -5.72 -3.60
CA ALA A 107 -8.20 -6.10 -4.94
C ALA A 107 -7.73 -7.52 -5.32
N LYS A 108 -6.45 -7.82 -5.05
CA LYS A 108 -5.80 -9.09 -5.41
C LYS A 108 -6.27 -10.21 -4.51
N THR A 109 -6.27 -9.99 -3.19
CA THR A 109 -6.74 -10.99 -2.22
C THR A 109 -8.22 -11.32 -2.41
N CYS A 110 -9.06 -10.33 -2.70
CA CYS A 110 -10.49 -10.53 -2.94
C CYS A 110 -10.84 -10.98 -4.37
N ARG A 111 -9.85 -11.22 -5.24
CA ARG A 111 -10.07 -11.62 -6.65
C ARG A 111 -11.02 -10.68 -7.40
N LEU A 112 -10.85 -9.37 -7.16
CA LEU A 112 -11.61 -8.31 -7.84
C LEU A 112 -10.88 -7.75 -9.06
N CYS A 113 -9.75 -8.39 -9.34
CA CYS A 113 -9.05 -8.47 -10.60
C CYS A 113 -8.97 -9.97 -10.93
#